data_AF-A0A8E2DMU3-F1
#
_entry.id   AF-A0A8E2DMU3-F1
#
_cell.length_a   1.000
_cell.length_b   1.000
_cell.length_c   1.000
_cell.angle_alpha   90.00
_cell.angle_beta   90.00
_cell.angle_gamma   90.00
#
_symmetry.space_group_name_H-M   'P 1'
#
loop_
_entity.id
_entity.type
_entity.pdbx_description
1 polymer ?
#
loop_
_entity_poly.entity_id
_entity_poly.type
_entity_poly.pdbx_seq_one_letter_code
_entity_poly.pdbx_strand_id
1 'polypeptide(L)'
;MDDRGTSLHILSSLYDTGVAPPNSYANLPVHNAAVTAPSLPPELSDHIVDHLRGDYDALKTCTLTCRAWLPRARFWLFKRISI
;
A
#
# COMPACT_ATOMS: atom_id res chain seq x y z
N MET A 1 -29.66 -38.76 28.76
CA MET A 1 -30.39 -37.49 28.94
C MET A 1 -29.44 -36.44 29.49
N ASP A 2 -28.73 -35.62 28.74
CA ASP A 2 -28.57 -35.41 27.30
C ASP A 2 -27.22 -34.70 27.11
N ASP A 3 -26.50 -35.19 26.11
CA ASP A 3 -25.46 -34.58 25.27
C ASP A 3 -24.80 -33.25 25.72
N ARG A 4 -23.62 -33.36 26.36
CA ARG A 4 -22.62 -32.26 26.44
C ARG A 4 -21.34 -32.55 25.65
N GLY A 5 -21.40 -33.38 24.61
CA GLY A 5 -20.23 -33.78 23.80
C GLY A 5 -20.31 -33.47 22.31
N THR A 6 -21.49 -33.16 21.78
CA THR A 6 -21.76 -33.28 20.33
C THR A 6 -21.57 -31.96 19.55
N SER A 7 -21.27 -30.85 20.22
CA SER A 7 -21.18 -29.53 19.57
C SER A 7 -19.77 -29.13 19.07
N LEU A 8 -18.72 -29.91 19.38
CA LEU A 8 -17.36 -29.63 18.86
C LEU A 8 -16.95 -30.54 17.70
N HIS A 9 -17.61 -31.68 17.50
CA HIS A 9 -17.36 -32.54 16.35
C HIS A 9 -17.90 -31.95 15.03
N ILE A 10 -18.98 -31.16 15.07
CA ILE A 10 -19.52 -30.51 13.87
C ILE A 10 -18.61 -29.38 13.37
N LEU A 11 -17.97 -28.64 14.28
CA LEU A 11 -17.02 -27.57 13.91
C LEU A 11 -15.66 -28.11 13.44
N SER A 12 -15.28 -29.33 13.86
CA SER A 12 -14.07 -29.99 13.35
C SER A 12 -14.26 -30.57 11.94
N SER A 13 -15.46 -31.03 11.58
CA SER A 13 -15.70 -31.56 10.23
C SER A 13 -15.75 -30.47 9.14
N LEU A 14 -16.08 -29.22 9.49
CA LEU A 14 -16.01 -28.10 8.55
C LEU A 14 -14.57 -27.60 8.31
N TYR A 15 -13.61 -28.04 9.13
CA TYR A 15 -12.18 -27.80 8.94
C TYR A 15 -11.50 -28.94 8.16
N ASP A 16 -12.18 -30.08 7.96
CA ASP A 16 -11.63 -31.31 7.39
C ASP A 16 -12.19 -31.65 5.99
N THR A 17 -12.41 -30.64 5.14
CA THR A 17 -12.43 -30.88 3.69
C THR A 17 -11.41 -29.96 3.05
N GLY A 18 -10.14 -30.36 3.18
CA GLY A 18 -9.00 -29.87 2.41
C GLY A 18 -9.10 -30.19 0.92
N VAL A 19 -10.19 -29.78 0.28
CA VAL A 19 -10.20 -29.58 -1.18
C VAL A 19 -9.62 -28.19 -1.40
N ALA A 20 -8.31 -28.15 -1.64
CA ALA A 20 -7.65 -26.95 -2.14
C ALA A 20 -8.39 -26.47 -3.42
N PRO A 21 -8.76 -25.18 -3.54
CA PRO A 21 -9.12 -24.65 -4.85
C PRO A 21 -7.92 -24.89 -5.79
N PRO A 22 -8.18 -25.40 -7.01
CA PRO A 22 -7.13 -25.83 -7.91
C PRO A 22 -6.28 -24.63 -8.31
N ASN A 23 -5.06 -24.58 -7.77
CA ASN A 23 -3.91 -23.88 -8.35
C ASN A 23 -4.02 -22.36 -8.59
N SER A 24 -3.91 -21.54 -7.54
CA SER A 24 -3.56 -20.12 -7.76
C SER A 24 -2.59 -19.45 -6.78
N TYR A 25 -2.27 -20.01 -5.60
CA TYR A 25 -1.43 -19.28 -4.63
C TYR A 25 -0.24 -20.03 -4.04
N ALA A 26 -0.05 -21.32 -4.34
CA ALA A 26 1.02 -22.13 -3.72
C ALA A 26 2.42 -21.96 -4.34
N ASN A 27 2.61 -21.11 -5.35
CA ASN A 27 3.90 -20.89 -6.02
C ASN A 27 4.08 -19.47 -6.57
N LEU A 28 3.83 -18.43 -5.78
CA LEU A 28 4.40 -17.10 -6.08
C LEU A 28 5.76 -16.99 -5.37
N PRO A 29 6.89 -17.06 -6.10
CA PRO A 29 8.18 -16.71 -5.53
C PRO A 29 8.29 -15.19 -5.44
N VAL A 30 8.98 -14.69 -4.40
CA VAL A 30 9.47 -13.30 -4.28
C VAL A 30 8.31 -12.31 -4.10
N HIS A 31 8.05 -11.66 -2.98
CA HIS A 31 8.88 -10.72 -2.24
C HIS A 31 8.09 -10.31 -0.98
N ASN A 32 8.69 -10.42 0.20
CA ASN A 32 8.37 -9.66 1.42
C ASN A 32 7.00 -8.94 1.43
N ALA A 33 5.96 -9.56 2.01
CA ALA A 33 4.63 -8.97 2.20
C ALA A 33 4.66 -7.82 3.24
N ALA A 34 5.51 -6.83 3.02
CA ALA A 34 5.31 -5.50 3.53
C ALA A 34 4.04 -5.00 2.84
N VAL A 35 2.99 -4.77 3.62
CA VAL A 35 1.89 -3.91 3.18
C VAL A 35 2.54 -2.55 2.93
N THR A 36 3.03 -2.33 1.72
CA THR A 36 3.45 -1.03 1.25
C THR A 36 2.17 -0.21 1.24
N ALA A 37 2.16 0.88 2.01
CA ALA A 37 1.08 1.86 1.96
C ALA A 37 0.70 2.10 0.49
N PRO A 38 -0.58 2.27 0.15
CA PRO A 38 -1.01 2.44 -1.23
C PRO A 38 -0.19 3.56 -1.87
N SER A 39 0.79 3.15 -2.68
CA SER A 39 1.67 4.10 -3.34
C SER A 39 0.84 4.72 -4.43
N LEU A 40 0.54 6.00 -4.30
CA LEU A 40 -0.08 6.75 -5.38
C LEU A 40 0.78 6.56 -6.64
N PRO A 41 0.16 6.43 -7.82
CA PRO A 41 0.90 6.42 -9.07
C PRO A 41 1.81 7.65 -9.16
N PRO A 42 3.02 7.52 -9.73
CA PRO A 42 3.95 8.64 -9.85
C PRO A 42 3.35 9.79 -10.66
N GLU A 43 2.52 9.50 -11.67
CA GLU A 43 1.82 10.52 -12.47
C GLU A 43 0.91 11.39 -11.60
N LEU A 44 0.17 10.76 -10.68
CA LEU A 44 -0.73 11.49 -9.78
C LEU A 44 0.07 12.31 -8.76
N SER A 45 1.17 11.75 -8.25
CA SER A 45 2.09 12.45 -7.35
C SER A 45 2.68 13.69 -8.02
N ASP A 46 3.13 13.58 -9.27
CA ASP A 46 3.67 14.70 -10.04
C ASP A 46 2.60 15.76 -10.31
N HIS A 47 1.38 15.34 -10.67
CA HIS A 47 0.25 16.25 -10.83
C HIS A 47 -0.06 17.03 -9.55
N ILE A 48 -0.06 16.38 -8.38
CA ILE A 48 -0.29 17.06 -7.09
C ILE A 48 0.78 18.14 -6.86
N VAL A 49 2.05 17.78 -7.04
CA VAL A 49 3.17 18.72 -6.84
C VAL A 49 3.14 19.88 -7.85
N ASP A 50 2.72 19.63 -9.08
CA ASP A 50 2.58 20.67 -10.10
C ASP A 50 1.47 21.69 -9.77
N HIS A 51 0.41 21.28 -9.05
CA HIS A 51 -0.60 22.21 -8.53
C HIS A 51 -0.04 23.10 -7.40
N LEU A 52 0.93 22.60 -6.64
CA LEU A 52 1.56 23.30 -5.51
C LEU A 52 2.65 24.29 -5.93
N ARG A 53 2.90 24.47 -7.23
CA ARG A 53 3.93 25.38 -7.78
C ARG A 53 3.92 26.83 -7.23
N GLY A 54 2.77 27.29 -6.73
CA GLY A 54 2.59 28.63 -6.17
C GLY A 54 2.85 28.74 -4.66
N ASP A 55 2.86 27.63 -3.94
CA ASP A 55 2.99 27.58 -2.49
C ASP A 55 4.28 26.88 -2.07
N TYR A 56 5.25 27.67 -1.64
CA TYR A 56 6.58 27.21 -1.30
C TYR A 56 6.64 26.44 0.03
N ASP A 57 5.80 26.83 0.99
CA ASP A 57 5.74 26.14 2.28
C ASP A 57 5.07 24.77 2.11
N ALA A 58 4.08 24.68 1.22
CA ALA A 58 3.52 23.40 0.80
C ALA A 58 4.55 22.53 0.05
N LEU A 59 5.31 23.08 -0.90
CA LEU A 59 6.36 22.33 -1.60
C LEU A 59 7.44 21.80 -0.64
N LYS A 60 7.84 22.59 0.35
CA LYS A 60 8.77 22.17 1.40
C LYS A 60 8.21 21.03 2.24
N THR A 61 6.98 21.14 2.71
CA THR A 61 6.35 20.07 3.51
C THR A 61 6.19 18.79 2.69
N CYS A 62 5.86 18.89 1.40
CA CYS A 62 5.84 17.75 0.47
C CYS A 62 7.20 17.07 0.29
N THR A 63 8.32 17.78 0.41
CA THR A 63 9.65 17.12 0.40
C THR A 63 9.93 16.28 1.64
N LEU A 64 9.18 16.49 2.72
CA LEU A 64 9.33 15.80 4.00
C LEU A 64 8.35 14.64 4.18
N THR A 65 7.28 14.55 3.39
CA THR A 65 6.27 13.48 3.52
C THR A 65 6.76 12.15 2.94
N CYS A 66 7.27 12.16 1.69
CA CYS A 66 7.74 10.95 1.03
C CYS A 66 8.82 11.22 -0.04
N ARG A 67 9.62 10.18 -0.33
CA ARG A 67 10.70 10.25 -1.33
C ARG A 67 10.19 10.42 -2.76
N ALA A 68 8.95 10.00 -3.04
CA ALA A 68 8.35 10.09 -4.37
C ALA A 68 8.10 11.54 -4.80
N TRP A 69 7.82 12.45 -3.84
CA TRP A 69 7.51 13.85 -4.13
C TRP A 69 8.76 14.73 -4.19
N LEU A 70 9.88 14.24 -3.65
CA LEU A 70 11.13 14.96 -3.56
C LEU A 70 11.69 15.45 -4.91
N PRO A 71 11.76 14.64 -5.99
CA PRO A 71 12.36 15.07 -7.25
C PRO A 71 11.60 16.23 -7.88
N ARG A 72 10.26 16.13 -7.90
CA ARG A 72 9.36 17.12 -8.50
C ARG A 72 9.32 18.40 -7.69
N ALA A 73 9.19 18.31 -6.37
CA ALA A 73 9.16 19.49 -5.51
C ALA A 73 10.50 20.24 -5.58
N ARG A 74 11.62 19.52 -5.54
CA ARG A 74 12.97 20.10 -5.68
C ARG A 74 13.16 20.85 -7.00
N PHE A 75 12.66 20.31 -8.12
CA PHE A 75 12.69 21.01 -9.41
C PHE A 75 12.01 22.38 -9.31
N TRP A 76 10.82 22.47 -8.71
CA TRP A 76 10.10 23.73 -8.55
C TRP A 76 10.79 24.70 -7.58
N LEU A 77 11.35 24.19 -6.47
CA LEU A 77 12.12 24.98 -5.51
C LEU A 77 13.35 25.63 -6.18
N PHE A 78 14.08 24.89 -7.03
CA PHE A 78 15.25 25.40 -7.74
C PHE A 78 14.91 26.25 -8.96
N LYS A 79 13.84 25.94 -9.70
CA LYS A 79 13.40 26.72 -10.87
C LYS A 79 13.09 28.18 -10.52
N ARG A 80 12.64 28.44 -9.30
CA ARG A 80 12.32 29.79 -8.82
C ARG A 80 13.54 30.56 -8.30
N ILE A 81 14.64 29.89 -7.99
CA ILE A 81 15.91 30.55 -7.65
C ILE A 81 16.49 31.08 -8.96
N SER A 82 16.04 32.27 -9.35
CA SER A 82 16.74 33.11 -10.33
C SER A 82 17.82 33.86 -9.56
N ILE A 83 19.08 33.61 -9.93
CA ILE A 83 20.21 34.45 -9.53
C ILE A 83 20.23 35.74 -10.34
#